data_AF-A0A816UGM7-F1
#
_entry.id   AF-A0A816UGM7-F1
#
_cell.length_a   1.000
_cell.length_b   1.000
_cell.length_c   1.000
_cell.angle_alpha   90.00
_cell.angle_beta   90.00
_cell.angle_gamma   90.00
#
_symmetry.space_group_name_H-M   'P 1'
#
loop_
_entity.id
_entity.type
_entity.pdbx_description
1 polymer ?
#
loop_
_entity_poly.entity_id
_entity_poly.type
_entity_poly.pdbx_seq_one_letter_code
_entity_poly.pdbx_strand_id
1 'polypeptide(L)'
;MSFLGNISKKAVEKAYNLASKVEGGRDYFTSATHTVSSLVAGKNPRVYLKPGNVIQIISRSSGRTIQIVVSQTTNQLICDAIGGTGAYYPNAHWLVVCTKNGHYYFHNNYNYLAIKDGEIVIIPSSINEKSPVEAEFLVQDVLGSAQAIYFESVHMPGYFLGFNEDGNPSNAPKIQRKDRSSQFETHIITYGPGIQPEKDDTKVETPAEAAPPSHLAAASASSNQSDTQAK
;
A
#
# COMPACT_ATOMS: atom_id res chain seq x y z
N MET A 1 16.49 -2.81 21.89
CA MET A 1 15.38 -3.78 21.70
C MET A 1 14.23 -3.36 22.61
N SER A 2 13.01 -3.16 22.11
CA SER A 2 11.92 -2.56 22.90
C SER A 2 11.02 -3.60 23.59
N PHE A 3 11.05 -3.63 24.92
CA PHE A 3 10.16 -4.47 25.75
C PHE A 3 8.67 -4.16 25.51
N LEU A 4 8.36 -2.90 25.18
CA LEU A 4 7.03 -2.41 24.82
C LEU A 4 6.47 -3.03 23.51
N GLY A 5 7.32 -3.46 22.58
CA GLY A 5 6.89 -3.94 21.26
C GLY A 5 6.24 -5.32 21.24
N ASN A 6 6.46 -6.14 22.27
CA ASN A 6 5.93 -7.51 22.35
C ASN A 6 4.65 -7.61 23.19
N ILE A 7 4.45 -6.72 24.17
CA ILE A 7 3.26 -6.70 25.02
C ILE A 7 2.05 -6.18 24.22
N SER A 8 2.24 -5.15 23.40
CA SER A 8 1.18 -4.58 22.55
C SER A 8 0.65 -5.60 21.52
N LYS A 9 1.53 -6.32 20.82
CA LYS A 9 1.15 -7.31 19.79
C LYS A 9 0.24 -8.43 20.32
N LYS A 10 0.58 -9.01 21.48
CA LYS A 10 -0.26 -10.07 22.09
C LYS A 10 -1.62 -9.54 22.57
N ALA A 11 -1.66 -8.31 23.10
CA ALA A 11 -2.91 -7.67 23.53
C ALA A 11 -3.83 -7.38 22.33
N VAL A 12 -3.28 -6.83 21.26
CA VAL A 12 -3.96 -6.57 19.96
C VAL A 12 -4.53 -7.85 19.37
N GLU A 13 -3.74 -8.92 19.32
CA GLU A 13 -4.18 -10.23 18.84
C GLU A 13 -5.32 -10.81 19.69
N LYS A 14 -5.21 -10.72 21.02
CA LYS A 14 -6.27 -11.17 21.94
C LYS A 14 -7.55 -10.34 21.77
N ALA A 15 -7.43 -9.03 21.57
CA ALA A 15 -8.55 -8.12 21.33
C ALA A 15 -9.23 -8.41 19.98
N TYR A 16 -8.45 -8.66 18.92
CA TYR A 16 -8.98 -9.07 17.62
C TYR A 16 -9.67 -10.45 17.68
N ASN A 17 -9.06 -11.43 18.35
CA ASN A 17 -9.64 -12.77 18.55
C ASN A 17 -10.87 -12.78 19.48
N LEU A 18 -11.13 -11.68 20.20
CA LEU A 18 -12.36 -11.44 20.94
C LEU A 18 -13.39 -10.73 20.04
N ALA A 19 -12.95 -9.72 19.30
CA ALA A 19 -13.75 -8.96 18.34
C ALA A 19 -14.31 -9.84 17.20
N SER A 20 -13.58 -10.88 16.78
CA SER A 20 -14.06 -11.88 15.79
C SER A 20 -15.15 -12.81 16.31
N LYS A 21 -15.45 -12.78 17.61
CA LYS A 21 -16.54 -13.55 18.25
C LYS A 21 -17.79 -12.72 18.52
N VAL A 22 -17.77 -11.43 18.16
CA VAL A 22 -18.87 -10.48 18.40
C VAL A 22 -19.31 -9.89 17.06
N GLU A 23 -20.61 -9.82 16.83
CA GLU A 23 -21.19 -9.20 15.63
C GLU A 23 -20.75 -7.73 15.51
N GLY A 24 -20.30 -7.30 14.33
CA GLY A 24 -19.70 -5.98 14.09
C GLY A 24 -18.35 -5.72 14.82
N GLY A 25 -17.87 -6.65 15.65
CA GLY A 25 -16.66 -6.47 16.44
C GLY A 25 -15.40 -6.30 15.60
N ARG A 26 -15.27 -7.06 14.50
CA ARG A 26 -14.14 -6.96 13.55
C ARG A 26 -14.05 -5.58 12.90
N ASP A 27 -15.19 -5.00 12.55
CA ASP A 27 -15.28 -3.73 11.84
C ASP A 27 -14.94 -2.58 12.80
N TYR A 28 -15.49 -2.63 14.02
CA TYR A 28 -15.12 -1.72 15.10
C TYR A 28 -13.63 -1.79 15.44
N PHE A 29 -13.07 -3.00 15.58
CA PHE A 29 -11.65 -3.19 15.85
C PHE A 29 -10.77 -2.66 14.70
N THR A 30 -11.18 -2.90 13.46
CA THR A 30 -10.49 -2.38 12.27
C THR A 30 -10.44 -0.86 12.28
N SER A 31 -11.60 -0.21 12.49
CA SER A 31 -11.72 1.25 12.63
C SER A 31 -10.84 1.81 13.76
N ALA A 32 -10.85 1.17 14.93
CA ALA A 32 -10.00 1.54 16.06
C ALA A 32 -8.50 1.39 15.73
N THR A 33 -8.09 0.30 15.07
CA THR A 33 -6.68 0.13 14.65
C THR A 33 -6.24 1.16 13.61
N HIS A 34 -7.11 1.55 12.67
CA HIS A 34 -6.85 2.61 11.70
C HIS A 34 -6.72 3.99 12.37
N THR A 35 -7.59 4.29 13.34
CA THR A 35 -7.50 5.52 14.15
C THR A 35 -6.17 5.58 14.90
N VAL A 36 -5.79 4.50 15.60
CA VAL A 36 -4.48 4.44 16.30
C VAL A 36 -3.31 4.52 15.31
N SER A 37 -3.39 3.85 14.15
CA SER A 37 -2.31 3.89 13.17
C SER A 37 -2.11 5.27 12.58
N SER A 38 -3.19 6.00 12.26
CA SER A 38 -3.13 7.36 11.73
C SER A 38 -2.63 8.40 12.74
N LEU A 39 -2.80 8.14 14.04
CA LEU A 39 -2.26 8.98 15.12
C LEU A 39 -0.78 8.70 15.45
N VAL A 40 -0.29 7.50 15.17
CA VAL A 40 1.06 7.03 15.58
C VAL A 40 2.06 6.99 14.41
N ALA A 41 1.59 6.76 13.19
CA ALA A 41 2.41 6.73 11.98
C ALA A 41 2.01 7.88 11.04
N GLY A 42 2.94 8.81 10.77
CA GLY A 42 2.71 9.99 9.92
C GLY A 42 2.46 9.72 8.43
N LYS A 43 2.12 8.48 8.04
CA LYS A 43 1.65 8.10 6.70
C LYS A 43 0.51 7.11 6.86
N ASN A 44 -0.65 7.43 6.29
CA ASN A 44 -1.82 6.56 6.29
C ASN A 44 -1.61 5.42 5.27
N PRO A 45 -1.54 4.13 5.67
CA PRO A 45 -1.26 3.02 4.75
C PRO A 45 -2.40 2.78 3.74
N ARG A 46 -3.58 3.38 3.96
CA ARG A 46 -4.75 3.32 3.07
C ARG A 46 -4.94 4.56 2.20
N VAL A 47 -3.98 5.49 2.16
CA VAL A 47 -4.12 6.78 1.44
C VAL A 47 -4.51 6.61 -0.04
N TYR A 48 -4.09 5.50 -0.67
CA TYR A 48 -4.40 5.14 -2.05
C TYR A 48 -5.64 4.25 -2.22
N LEU A 49 -6.21 3.72 -1.14
CA LEU A 49 -7.44 2.91 -1.13
C LEU A 49 -8.70 3.80 -1.16
N LYS A 50 -8.77 4.72 -2.13
CA LYS A 50 -9.94 5.56 -2.39
C LYS A 50 -10.69 5.02 -3.62
N PRO A 51 -12.04 4.99 -3.63
CA PRO A 51 -12.81 4.51 -4.77
C PRO A 51 -12.43 5.19 -6.09
N GLY A 52 -12.33 4.42 -7.16
CA GLY A 52 -11.94 4.91 -8.48
C GLY A 52 -10.44 5.06 -8.71
N ASN A 53 -9.60 4.96 -7.68
CA ASN A 53 -8.15 4.85 -7.88
C ASN A 53 -7.80 3.51 -8.54
N VAL A 54 -6.77 3.54 -9.40
CA VAL A 54 -6.09 2.34 -9.90
C VAL A 54 -4.77 2.20 -9.15
N ILE A 55 -4.58 1.07 -8.48
CA ILE A 55 -3.40 0.77 -7.67
C ILE A 55 -2.68 -0.48 -8.17
N GLN A 56 -1.47 -0.69 -7.66
CA GLN A 56 -0.85 -2.00 -7.56
C GLN A 56 -0.76 -2.38 -6.08
N ILE A 57 -0.98 -3.67 -5.80
CA ILE A 57 -0.85 -4.24 -4.47
C ILE A 57 0.48 -5.01 -4.45
N ILE A 58 1.40 -4.65 -3.56
CA ILE A 58 2.75 -5.23 -3.49
C ILE A 58 2.79 -6.23 -2.33
N SER A 59 3.09 -7.50 -2.61
CA SER A 59 3.36 -8.49 -1.56
C SER A 59 4.69 -8.17 -0.88
N ARG A 60 4.70 -8.04 0.45
CA ARG A 60 5.94 -7.82 1.20
C ARG A 60 6.80 -9.08 1.28
N SER A 61 6.28 -10.25 0.93
CA SER A 61 7.02 -11.52 0.91
C SER A 61 7.87 -11.64 -0.34
N SER A 62 7.28 -11.49 -1.52
CA SER A 62 8.00 -11.55 -2.81
C SER A 62 8.62 -10.21 -3.23
N GLY A 63 8.13 -9.08 -2.69
CA GLY A 63 8.55 -7.73 -3.14
C GLY A 63 8.00 -7.34 -4.52
N ARG A 64 6.97 -8.05 -5.00
CA ARG A 64 6.42 -7.95 -6.35
C ARG A 64 4.91 -7.68 -6.30
N THR A 65 4.34 -7.25 -7.41
CA THR A 65 2.92 -6.86 -7.47
C THR A 65 2.01 -8.07 -7.70
N ILE A 66 0.84 -8.05 -7.06
CA ILE A 66 -0.25 -8.98 -7.36
C ILE A 66 -0.73 -8.73 -8.79
N GLN A 67 -0.78 -9.76 -9.62
CA GLN A 67 -1.20 -9.71 -11.01
C GLN A 67 -2.16 -10.84 -11.37
N ILE A 68 -2.87 -10.66 -12.49
CA ILE A 68 -3.61 -11.71 -13.17
C ILE A 68 -2.71 -12.31 -14.27
N VAL A 69 -2.66 -13.63 -14.34
CA VAL A 69 -2.02 -14.38 -15.43
C VAL A 69 -2.91 -15.55 -15.87
N VAL A 70 -2.64 -16.11 -17.05
CA VAL A 70 -3.30 -17.34 -17.52
C VAL A 70 -2.49 -18.55 -17.07
N SER A 71 -3.12 -19.46 -16.34
CA SER A 71 -2.55 -20.76 -15.98
C SER A 71 -2.25 -21.58 -17.22
N GLN A 72 -0.98 -21.99 -17.40
CA GLN A 72 -0.59 -22.83 -18.55
C GLN A 72 -1.23 -24.23 -18.52
N THR A 73 -1.61 -24.71 -17.33
CA THR A 73 -2.17 -26.06 -17.15
C THR A 73 -3.69 -26.10 -17.28
N THR A 74 -4.39 -25.07 -16.79
CA THR A 74 -5.87 -25.04 -16.77
C THR A 74 -6.48 -24.05 -17.76
N ASN A 75 -5.67 -23.20 -18.40
CA ASN A 75 -6.10 -22.09 -19.26
C ASN A 75 -7.12 -21.14 -18.59
N GLN A 76 -7.11 -21.08 -17.26
CA GLN A 76 -7.94 -20.19 -16.45
C GLN A 76 -7.13 -18.99 -15.96
N LEU A 77 -7.83 -17.90 -15.64
CA LEU A 77 -7.21 -16.77 -14.95
C LEU A 77 -6.88 -17.18 -13.52
N ILE A 78 -5.61 -17.01 -13.15
CA ILE A 78 -5.09 -17.21 -11.80
C ILE A 78 -4.43 -15.93 -11.31
N CYS A 79 -4.16 -15.88 -10.01
CA CYS A 79 -3.49 -14.78 -9.37
C CYS A 79 -2.10 -15.21 -8.88
N ASP A 80 -1.08 -14.41 -9.15
CA ASP A 80 0.23 -14.52 -8.53
C ASP A 80 0.72 -13.15 -8.04
N ALA A 81 1.78 -13.14 -7.25
CA ALA A 81 2.50 -11.95 -6.81
C ALA A 81 3.94 -11.95 -7.35
N ILE A 82 4.08 -12.05 -8.68
CA ILE A 82 5.34 -12.00 -9.45
C ILE A 82 5.37 -10.76 -10.37
N GLY A 83 4.26 -10.01 -10.46
CA GLY A 83 4.09 -8.85 -11.34
C GLY A 83 5.11 -7.74 -11.15
N GLY A 84 5.27 -6.92 -12.19
CA GLY A 84 6.15 -5.74 -12.18
C GLY A 84 5.46 -4.49 -11.62
N THR A 85 6.27 -3.50 -11.23
CA THR A 85 5.80 -2.23 -10.67
C THR A 85 5.79 -1.12 -11.73
N GLY A 86 4.73 -0.31 -11.75
CA GLY A 86 4.56 0.84 -12.65
C GLY A 86 3.45 0.67 -13.70
N ALA A 87 3.27 1.72 -14.50
CA ALA A 87 2.18 1.81 -15.49
C ALA A 87 2.26 0.77 -16.63
N TYR A 88 3.44 0.20 -16.89
CA TYR A 88 3.67 -0.77 -17.98
C TYR A 88 3.19 -2.20 -17.68
N TYR A 89 2.65 -2.47 -16.48
CA TYR A 89 2.19 -3.79 -16.05
C TYR A 89 0.67 -3.80 -15.82
N PRO A 90 -0.15 -3.68 -16.88
CA PRO A 90 -1.60 -3.47 -16.76
C PRO A 90 -2.34 -4.67 -16.14
N ASN A 91 -1.77 -5.88 -16.19
CA ASN A 91 -2.32 -7.06 -15.53
C ASN A 91 -2.11 -7.06 -14.00
N ALA A 92 -1.27 -6.16 -13.48
CA ALA A 92 -1.05 -5.92 -12.05
C ALA A 92 -1.83 -4.70 -11.52
N HIS A 93 -2.65 -4.06 -12.36
CA HIS A 93 -3.46 -2.90 -11.99
C HIS A 93 -4.80 -3.34 -11.42
N TRP A 94 -5.22 -2.71 -10.32
CA TRP A 94 -6.46 -3.02 -9.62
C TRP A 94 -7.26 -1.74 -9.40
N LEU A 95 -8.49 -1.69 -9.94
CA LEU A 95 -9.43 -0.63 -9.60
C LEU A 95 -9.94 -0.87 -8.18
N VAL A 96 -9.85 0.16 -7.35
CA VAL A 96 -10.38 0.15 -5.98
C VAL A 96 -11.86 0.53 -6.03
N VAL A 97 -12.72 -0.35 -5.51
CA VAL A 97 -14.14 -0.08 -5.26
C VAL A 97 -14.39 -0.26 -3.75
N CYS A 98 -15.18 0.61 -3.14
CA CYS A 98 -15.52 0.53 -1.71
C CYS A 98 -17.03 0.41 -1.53
N THR A 99 -17.46 -0.42 -0.58
CA THR A 99 -18.86 -0.58 -0.20
C THR A 99 -19.30 0.49 0.79
N LYS A 100 -20.62 0.63 1.00
CA LYS A 100 -21.18 1.52 2.02
C LYS A 100 -20.71 1.18 3.44
N ASN A 101 -20.21 -0.03 3.66
CA ASN A 101 -19.74 -0.53 4.95
C ASN A 101 -18.22 -0.33 5.14
N GLY A 102 -17.52 0.26 4.16
CA GLY A 102 -16.07 0.45 4.23
C GLY A 102 -15.24 -0.80 3.85
N HIS A 103 -15.87 -1.81 3.25
CA HIS A 103 -15.16 -2.95 2.68
C HIS A 103 -14.75 -2.68 1.23
N TYR A 104 -13.81 -3.45 0.70
CA TYR A 104 -13.17 -3.20 -0.58
C TYR A 104 -13.34 -4.36 -1.55
N TYR A 105 -13.58 -4.03 -2.82
CA TYR A 105 -13.36 -4.92 -3.96
C TYR A 105 -12.17 -4.42 -4.76
N PHE A 106 -11.42 -5.36 -5.34
CA PHE A 106 -10.32 -5.08 -6.25
C PHE A 106 -10.55 -5.85 -7.55
N HIS A 107 -10.62 -5.14 -8.68
CA HIS A 107 -10.82 -5.79 -9.97
C HIS A 107 -9.97 -5.20 -11.10
N ASN A 108 -9.68 -6.02 -12.09
CA ASN A 108 -9.03 -5.64 -13.35
C ASN A 108 -9.94 -6.06 -14.51
N ASN A 109 -10.53 -5.10 -15.23
CA ASN A 109 -11.47 -5.37 -16.33
C ASN A 109 -12.59 -6.38 -15.94
N TYR A 110 -13.27 -6.13 -14.81
CA TYR A 110 -14.29 -7.01 -14.21
C TYR A 110 -13.84 -8.41 -13.77
N ASN A 111 -12.53 -8.67 -13.75
CA ASN A 111 -11.94 -9.84 -13.09
C ASN A 111 -11.60 -9.46 -11.64
N TYR A 112 -12.34 -10.01 -10.69
CA TYR A 112 -12.23 -9.69 -9.28
C TYR A 112 -11.22 -10.59 -8.58
N LEU A 113 -10.36 -10.00 -7.75
CA LEU A 113 -9.57 -10.74 -6.77
C LEU A 113 -10.51 -11.24 -5.66
N ALA A 114 -10.42 -12.52 -5.29
CA ALA A 114 -11.31 -13.12 -4.31
C ALA A 114 -10.63 -14.21 -3.47
N ILE A 115 -11.26 -14.55 -2.34
CA ILE A 115 -10.97 -15.80 -1.62
C ILE A 115 -12.23 -16.65 -1.64
N LYS A 116 -12.14 -17.83 -2.26
CA LYS A 116 -13.24 -18.78 -2.39
C LYS A 116 -12.77 -20.17 -1.99
N ASP A 117 -13.55 -20.85 -1.15
CA ASP A 117 -13.26 -22.19 -0.64
C ASP A 117 -11.85 -22.31 0.03
N GLY A 118 -11.30 -21.18 0.47
CA GLY A 118 -9.98 -21.05 1.09
C GLY A 118 -8.84 -20.73 0.13
N GLU A 119 -9.08 -20.69 -1.17
CA GLU A 119 -8.10 -20.43 -2.22
C GLU A 119 -8.20 -18.99 -2.76
N ILE A 120 -7.06 -18.42 -3.18
CA ILE A 120 -7.01 -17.12 -3.86
C ILE A 120 -7.35 -17.35 -5.33
N VAL A 121 -8.47 -16.79 -5.77
CA VAL A 121 -8.99 -17.00 -7.12
C VAL A 121 -9.28 -15.67 -7.82
N ILE A 122 -9.35 -15.72 -9.15
CA ILE A 122 -9.88 -14.65 -9.97
C ILE A 122 -11.31 -15.04 -10.37
N ILE A 123 -12.28 -14.19 -10.06
CA ILE A 123 -13.69 -14.39 -10.45
C ILE A 123 -14.04 -13.37 -11.56
N PRO A 124 -14.19 -13.82 -12.81
CA PRO A 124 -14.73 -12.97 -13.88
C PRO A 124 -16.20 -12.62 -13.62
N SER A 125 -16.60 -11.42 -13.99
CA SER A 125 -17.99 -10.94 -13.95
C SER A 125 -18.21 -9.93 -15.09
N SER A 126 -19.43 -9.45 -15.28
CA SER A 126 -19.77 -8.44 -16.30
C SER A 126 -20.16 -7.08 -15.72
N ILE A 127 -20.18 -6.04 -16.56
CA ILE A 127 -20.47 -4.64 -16.18
C ILE A 127 -21.85 -4.44 -15.52
N ASN A 128 -22.81 -5.33 -15.79
CA ASN A 128 -24.19 -5.24 -15.29
C ASN A 128 -24.46 -6.21 -14.13
N GLU A 129 -23.48 -7.02 -13.73
CA GLU A 129 -23.58 -7.93 -12.60
C GLU A 129 -23.22 -7.24 -11.28
N LYS A 130 -23.68 -7.83 -10.18
CA LYS A 130 -23.19 -7.44 -8.85
C LYS A 130 -21.80 -8.05 -8.64
N SER A 131 -20.90 -7.31 -8.01
CA SER A 131 -19.58 -7.82 -7.59
C SER A 131 -19.73 -9.12 -6.78
N PRO A 132 -18.89 -10.15 -7.01
CA PRO A 132 -18.95 -11.41 -6.26
C PRO A 132 -18.75 -11.20 -4.76
N VAL A 133 -19.53 -11.87 -3.91
CA VAL A 133 -19.42 -11.70 -2.45
C VAL A 133 -18.10 -12.25 -1.90
N GLU A 134 -17.53 -13.25 -2.57
CA GLU A 134 -16.20 -13.82 -2.28
C GLU A 134 -15.04 -12.84 -2.52
N ALA A 135 -15.29 -11.75 -3.25
CA ALA A 135 -14.33 -10.68 -3.56
C ALA A 135 -14.34 -9.51 -2.57
N GLU A 136 -15.19 -9.54 -1.54
CA GLU A 136 -15.30 -8.46 -0.55
C GLU A 136 -14.25 -8.62 0.57
N PHE A 137 -13.41 -7.60 0.74
CA PHE A 137 -12.31 -7.59 1.72
C PHE A 137 -12.45 -6.51 2.81
N LEU A 138 -12.21 -6.92 4.05
CA LEU A 138 -11.95 -6.03 5.18
C LEU A 138 -10.45 -5.73 5.23
N VAL A 139 -10.08 -4.49 4.90
CA VAL A 139 -8.69 -4.03 4.97
C VAL A 139 -8.33 -3.70 6.41
N GLN A 140 -7.17 -4.18 6.87
CA GLN A 140 -6.71 -4.04 8.26
C GLN A 140 -5.25 -3.58 8.33
N ASP A 141 -4.94 -2.68 9.26
CA ASP A 141 -3.59 -2.12 9.35
C ASP A 141 -2.65 -3.08 10.10
N VAL A 142 -1.37 -3.10 9.69
CA VAL A 142 -0.29 -3.84 10.36
C VAL A 142 0.30 -2.96 11.46
N LEU A 143 -0.15 -3.13 12.70
CA LEU A 143 0.35 -2.31 13.82
C LEU A 143 1.87 -2.45 14.00
N GLY A 144 2.54 -1.30 14.08
CA GLY A 144 4.01 -1.21 14.13
C GLY A 144 4.71 -1.31 12.76
N SER A 145 3.95 -1.32 11.66
CA SER A 145 4.44 -1.04 10.30
C SER A 145 3.83 0.27 9.80
N ALA A 146 4.60 1.12 9.13
CA ALA A 146 4.14 2.43 8.69
C ALA A 146 3.30 2.41 7.39
N GLN A 147 3.33 1.31 6.63
CA GLN A 147 2.79 1.25 5.27
C GLN A 147 2.09 -0.07 4.91
N ALA A 148 2.06 -1.05 5.83
CA ALA A 148 1.59 -2.38 5.52
C ALA A 148 0.13 -2.63 5.96
N ILE A 149 -0.61 -3.37 5.15
CA ILE A 149 -2.01 -3.77 5.36
C ILE A 149 -2.20 -5.29 5.17
N TYR A 150 -3.29 -5.79 5.74
CA TYR A 150 -3.86 -7.11 5.50
C TYR A 150 -5.19 -6.97 4.75
N PHE A 151 -5.53 -7.95 3.91
CA PHE A 151 -6.85 -8.12 3.32
C PHE A 151 -7.49 -9.39 3.90
N GLU A 152 -8.51 -9.25 4.75
CA GLU A 152 -9.32 -10.38 5.25
C GLU A 152 -10.56 -10.54 4.38
N SER A 153 -10.95 -11.78 4.03
CA SER A 153 -12.24 -12.01 3.37
C SER A 153 -13.40 -11.72 4.33
N VAL A 154 -14.37 -10.93 3.86
CA VAL A 154 -15.63 -10.69 4.59
C VAL A 154 -16.49 -11.96 4.58
N HIS A 155 -16.56 -12.64 3.43
CA HIS A 155 -17.31 -13.87 3.23
C HIS A 155 -16.70 -15.09 3.96
N MET A 156 -15.36 -15.13 4.08
CA MET A 156 -14.63 -16.17 4.80
C MET A 156 -13.82 -15.58 5.98
N PRO A 157 -14.45 -15.31 7.13
CA PRO A 157 -13.80 -14.72 8.31
C PRO A 157 -12.52 -15.45 8.74
N GLY A 158 -11.45 -14.68 8.96
CA GLY A 158 -10.13 -15.18 9.34
C GLY A 158 -9.33 -15.83 8.21
N TYR A 159 -9.79 -15.78 6.96
CA TYR A 159 -8.97 -16.04 5.77
C TYR A 159 -8.41 -14.72 5.25
N PHE A 160 -7.13 -14.71 4.89
CA PHE A 160 -6.42 -13.54 4.41
C PHE A 160 -5.79 -13.82 3.05
N LEU A 161 -5.66 -12.79 2.21
CA LEU A 161 -4.79 -12.90 1.04
C LEU A 161 -3.35 -13.15 1.52
N GLY A 162 -2.60 -13.98 0.81
CA GLY A 162 -1.18 -14.15 1.07
C GLY A 162 -0.45 -14.94 0.00
N PHE A 163 0.80 -14.54 -0.24
CA PHE A 163 1.67 -15.11 -1.26
C PHE A 163 3.02 -15.43 -0.64
N ASN A 164 3.64 -16.53 -1.06
CA ASN A 164 4.95 -16.93 -0.56
C ASN A 164 6.08 -16.04 -1.14
N GLU A 165 7.33 -16.33 -0.80
CA GLU A 165 8.48 -15.55 -1.31
C GLU A 165 8.67 -15.69 -2.83
N ASP A 166 8.28 -16.83 -3.42
CA ASP A 166 8.26 -17.05 -4.87
C ASP A 166 7.10 -16.32 -5.58
N GLY A 167 6.19 -15.68 -4.83
CA GLY A 167 5.01 -15.02 -5.37
C GLY A 167 3.82 -15.94 -5.67
N ASN A 168 3.89 -17.23 -5.33
CA ASN A 168 2.74 -18.14 -5.48
C ASN A 168 1.71 -17.92 -4.36
N PRO A 169 0.39 -18.12 -4.63
CA PRO A 169 -0.64 -18.15 -3.60
C PRO A 169 -0.28 -19.09 -2.45
N SER A 170 -0.52 -18.65 -1.22
CA SER A 170 -0.29 -19.46 -0.03
C SER A 170 -1.51 -20.33 0.26
N ASN A 171 -1.45 -21.61 -0.11
CA ASN A 171 -2.51 -22.62 0.07
C ASN A 171 -2.77 -23.02 1.53
N ALA A 172 -2.47 -22.15 2.51
CA ALA A 172 -2.66 -22.44 3.92
C ALA A 172 -4.10 -22.09 4.33
N PRO A 173 -4.90 -23.04 4.87
CA PRO A 173 -6.32 -22.84 5.12
C PRO A 173 -6.64 -21.79 6.18
N LYS A 174 -5.64 -21.29 6.93
CA LYS A 174 -5.66 -20.00 7.65
C LYS A 174 -4.25 -19.44 7.71
N ILE A 175 -3.91 -18.49 6.84
CA ILE A 175 -2.70 -17.70 7.00
C ILE A 175 -2.88 -16.83 8.26
N GLN A 176 -1.87 -16.77 9.14
CA GLN A 176 -2.00 -15.95 10.33
C GLN A 176 -1.75 -14.48 9.99
N ARG A 177 -2.45 -13.56 10.68
CA ARG A 177 -2.27 -12.09 10.62
C ARG A 177 -0.91 -11.61 11.17
N LYS A 178 0.12 -12.45 11.09
CA LYS A 178 1.52 -12.20 11.46
C LYS A 178 2.46 -12.55 10.31
N ASP A 179 2.05 -13.44 9.42
CA ASP A 179 2.90 -13.98 8.38
C ASP A 179 3.17 -12.88 7.35
N ARG A 180 4.44 -12.76 6.96
CA ARG A 180 4.90 -11.75 5.99
C ARG A 180 4.23 -11.95 4.62
N SER A 181 3.82 -13.18 4.31
CA SER A 181 3.03 -13.56 3.14
C SER A 181 1.71 -12.81 3.00
N SER A 182 1.06 -12.45 4.12
CA SER A 182 -0.21 -11.71 4.13
C SER A 182 -0.07 -10.20 4.32
N GLN A 183 1.15 -9.66 4.36
CA GLN A 183 1.37 -8.22 4.47
C GLN A 183 1.57 -7.61 3.09
N PHE A 184 0.87 -6.51 2.82
CA PHE A 184 0.90 -5.82 1.54
C PHE A 184 1.15 -4.33 1.69
N GLU A 185 1.76 -3.73 0.68
CA GLU A 185 1.89 -2.28 0.51
C GLU A 185 1.09 -1.86 -0.74
N THR A 186 0.69 -0.59 -0.85
CA THR A 186 -0.07 -0.09 -2.01
C THR A 186 0.68 0.99 -2.76
N HIS A 187 0.66 0.92 -4.08
CA HIS A 187 1.28 1.89 -4.97
C HIS A 187 0.23 2.45 -5.94
N ILE A 188 0.10 3.77 -6.04
CA ILE A 188 -0.88 4.43 -6.92
C ILE A 188 -0.38 4.43 -8.37
N ILE A 189 -1.26 4.11 -9.31
CA ILE A 189 -1.01 4.24 -10.76
C ILE A 189 -1.80 5.43 -11.31
N THR A 190 -3.10 5.48 -11.02
CA THR A 190 -4.00 6.53 -11.50
C THR A 190 -4.94 6.96 -10.38
N TYR A 191 -5.05 8.25 -10.13
CA TYR A 191 -6.06 8.80 -9.23
C TYR A 191 -7.45 8.78 -9.87
N GLY A 192 -8.46 8.41 -9.09
CA GLY A 192 -9.86 8.45 -9.53
C GLY A 192 -10.35 9.89 -9.82
N PRO A 193 -11.34 10.06 -10.71
CA PRO A 193 -11.89 11.38 -11.00
C PRO A 193 -12.43 12.04 -9.73
N GLY A 194 -12.06 13.31 -9.51
CA GLY A 194 -12.42 14.08 -8.31
C GLY A 194 -11.42 13.98 -7.14
N ILE A 195 -10.37 13.15 -7.24
CA ILE A 195 -9.35 13.00 -6.20
C ILE A 195 -8.03 13.59 -6.71
N GLN A 196 -7.80 14.89 -6.48
CA GLN A 196 -6.44 15.41 -6.57
C GLN A 196 -5.63 14.95 -5.35
N PRO A 197 -4.31 14.74 -5.48
CA PRO A 197 -3.46 14.61 -4.30
C PRO A 197 -3.60 15.87 -3.45
N GLU A 198 -3.75 15.66 -2.14
CA GLU A 198 -3.64 16.74 -1.17
C GLU A 198 -2.28 17.40 -1.39
N LYS A 199 -2.26 18.70 -1.68
CA LYS A 199 -0.99 19.40 -1.81
C LYS A 199 -0.31 19.36 -0.46
N ASP A 200 0.88 18.77 -0.44
CA ASP A 200 1.75 18.79 0.73
C ASP A 200 2.27 20.22 0.89
N ASP A 201 1.43 21.08 1.49
CA ASP A 201 1.73 22.50 1.75
C ASP A 201 2.78 22.67 2.87
N THR A 202 3.55 21.62 3.16
CA THR A 202 4.82 21.67 3.91
C THR A 202 5.92 22.35 3.08
N LYS A 203 5.63 23.55 2.58
CA LYS A 203 6.62 24.50 2.12
C LYS A 203 7.41 24.96 3.34
N VAL A 204 8.43 24.19 3.70
CA VAL A 204 9.47 24.65 4.64
C VAL A 204 10.16 25.83 3.97
N GLU A 205 9.73 27.03 4.32
CA GLU A 205 10.47 28.24 4.00
C GLU A 205 11.76 28.21 4.82
N THR A 206 12.83 27.73 4.19
CA THR A 206 14.19 27.90 4.69
C THR A 206 14.39 29.39 4.95
N PRO A 207 14.62 29.83 6.20
CA PRO A 207 14.90 31.23 6.47
C PRO A 207 16.16 31.61 5.68
N ALA A 208 16.07 32.67 4.88
CA ALA A 208 17.19 33.12 4.08
C ALA A 208 18.38 33.44 5.00
N GLU A 209 19.48 32.71 4.82
CA GLU A 209 20.72 32.92 5.57
C GLU A 209 21.24 34.34 5.29
N ALA A 210 21.24 35.17 6.33
CA ALA A 210 21.58 36.58 6.21
C ALA A 210 23.08 36.73 5.91
N ALA A 211 23.41 37.09 4.66
CA ALA A 211 24.78 37.38 4.26
C ALA A 211 25.36 38.53 5.13
N PRO A 212 26.59 38.40 5.65
CA PRO A 212 27.21 39.45 6.45
C PRO A 212 27.66 40.64 5.58
N PRO A 213 27.57 41.89 6.07
CA PRO A 213 27.96 43.07 5.31
C PRO A 213 29.48 43.24 5.26
N SER A 214 30.08 43.09 4.08
CA SER A 214 31.48 43.47 3.83
C SER A 214 31.59 44.98 3.54
N HIS A 215 32.27 45.70 4.42
CA HIS A 215 32.49 47.15 4.29
C HIS A 215 33.55 47.53 3.23
N LEU A 216 33.39 48.74 2.70
CA LEU A 216 34.24 49.42 1.71
C LEU A 216 35.70 49.64 2.14
N ALA A 217 36.64 49.43 1.21
CA ALA A 217 37.79 50.31 0.87
C ALA A 217 38.48 49.73 -0.39
N ALA A 218 38.64 50.37 -1.56
CA ALA A 218 39.05 51.73 -1.96
C ALA A 218 40.49 51.75 -2.55
N ALA A 219 40.54 51.69 -3.89
CA ALA A 219 41.46 52.35 -4.84
C ALA A 219 42.98 52.50 -4.60
N SER A 220 43.77 52.05 -5.59
CA SER A 220 44.85 52.80 -6.33
C SER A 220 45.82 51.78 -7.00
N ALA A 221 46.61 52.03 -8.04
CA ALA A 221 46.70 52.94 -9.21
C ALA A 221 48.19 52.88 -9.67
N SER A 222 48.51 52.95 -10.98
CA SER A 222 49.89 52.83 -11.55
C SER A 222 50.58 51.47 -11.30
N SER A 223 51.62 50.98 -12.01
CA SER A 223 52.25 51.20 -13.34
C SER A 223 53.19 49.96 -13.59
N ASN A 224 54.01 49.77 -14.64
CA ASN A 224 54.44 50.59 -15.78
C ASN A 224 54.84 49.70 -17.01
N GLN A 225 55.62 50.27 -17.94
CA GLN A 225 56.29 49.74 -19.14
C GLN A 225 57.35 48.61 -18.95
N SER A 226 57.77 48.08 -20.12
CA SER A 226 59.12 47.55 -20.48
C SER A 226 59.46 46.10 -20.04
N ASP A 227 60.29 45.31 -20.73
CA ASP A 227 60.80 45.38 -22.11
C ASP A 227 61.42 44.02 -22.56
N THR A 228 61.49 43.79 -23.87
CA THR A 228 62.65 43.20 -24.60
C THR A 228 63.21 41.76 -24.28
N GLN A 229 63.05 40.88 -25.29
CA GLN A 229 63.99 39.85 -25.84
C GLN A 229 64.29 38.47 -25.19
N ALA A 230 64.00 37.44 -26.01
CA ALA A 230 64.89 36.40 -26.54
C ALA A 230 65.65 35.41 -25.61
N LYS A 231 65.33 34.12 -25.78
CA LYS A 231 66.11 33.25 -26.68
C LYS A 231 65.27 32.12 -27.27
#